data_AF-A0A512IGM7-F1
#
_entry.id   AF-A0A512IGM7-F1
#
_cell.length_a   1.000
_cell.length_b   1.000
_cell.length_c   1.000
_cell.angle_alpha   90.00
_cell.angle_beta   90.00
_cell.angle_gamma   90.00
#
_symmetry.space_group_name_H-M   'P 1'
#
loop_
_entity.id
_entity.type
_entity.pdbx_description
1 polymer ?
#
loop_
_entity_poly.entity_id
_entity_poly.type
_entity_poly.pdbx_seq_one_letter_code
_entity_poly.pdbx_strand_id
1 'polypeptide(L)'
;MLATAATAATAAIVATGVLLGATAPATADHGAAPHRVAGPEDRLPDLQMEPLSDHRVQILEGRRVLRFTAVIANRGDGALELVGSRTSTSTEKMSVVQRIDQRGGGRESVPTEAVMTYAVDDNHSHWHLQHAAEYSLRVPGEEHPRVAHKEGFCLIDDERLPGASSGEAAEPAVYDGCEEGLTETRSVTQGISVGWGDPYSFDVWGQWIDLTGLSLPGRYCLEATADPRGLLAETDTGNNTTSALVDLTSNGVKVVDTRC
;
A
#
# COMPACT_ATOMS: atom_id res chain seq x y z
N MET A 1 -8.35 -14.49 95.07
CA MET A 1 -8.06 -14.64 93.63
C MET A 1 -9.26 -14.13 92.87
N LEU A 2 -9.20 -12.91 92.36
CA LEU A 2 -10.23 -12.29 91.53
C LEU A 2 -9.50 -11.66 90.34
N ALA A 3 -9.86 -12.11 89.16
CA ALA A 3 -9.39 -11.59 87.89
C ALA A 3 -10.22 -10.35 87.51
N THR A 4 -9.57 -9.35 86.92
CA THR A 4 -10.21 -8.44 85.97
C THR A 4 -9.14 -7.92 85.01
N ALA A 5 -9.40 -8.11 83.73
CA ALA A 5 -8.56 -7.70 82.60
C ALA A 5 -8.67 -6.18 82.34
N ALA A 6 -7.61 -5.60 81.79
CA ALA A 6 -7.63 -4.28 81.18
C ALA A 6 -6.99 -4.33 79.78
N THR A 7 -7.69 -3.68 78.86
CA THR A 7 -7.57 -3.65 77.40
C THR A 7 -6.34 -2.90 76.87
N ALA A 8 -5.78 -3.41 75.78
CA ALA A 8 -4.71 -2.79 75.00
C ALA A 8 -5.27 -1.75 74.00
N ALA A 9 -4.58 -0.62 73.85
CA ALA A 9 -4.79 0.34 72.77
C ALA A 9 -3.46 0.48 72.00
N THR A 10 -3.46 0.11 70.72
CA THR A 10 -2.30 0.25 69.82
C THR A 10 -2.62 1.33 68.80
N ALA A 11 -1.82 2.40 68.79
CA ALA A 11 -1.91 3.48 67.81
C ALA A 11 -1.29 3.04 66.47
N ALA A 12 -2.02 3.20 65.37
CA ALA A 12 -1.54 2.95 64.02
C ALA A 12 -0.97 4.24 63.42
N ILE A 13 0.28 4.18 62.94
CA ILE A 13 0.94 5.24 62.16
C ILE A 13 0.54 5.08 60.69
N VAL A 14 0.00 6.14 60.09
CA VAL A 14 -0.31 6.20 58.66
C VAL A 14 0.96 6.63 57.91
N ALA A 15 1.46 5.77 57.03
CA ALA A 15 2.49 6.11 56.05
C ALA A 15 1.83 6.23 54.67
N THR A 16 1.74 7.45 54.16
CA THR A 16 1.28 7.77 52.81
C THR A 16 2.36 7.39 51.79
N GLY A 17 2.15 6.30 51.06
CA GLY A 17 2.97 5.95 49.89
C GLY A 17 2.50 6.70 48.65
N VAL A 18 3.36 7.55 48.08
CA VAL A 18 3.16 8.14 46.76
C VAL A 18 3.56 7.10 45.72
N LEU A 19 2.57 6.50 45.03
CA LEU A 19 2.83 5.73 43.82
C LEU A 19 2.97 6.69 42.63
N LEU A 20 4.19 6.89 42.15
CA LEU A 20 4.42 7.42 40.81
C LEU A 20 4.07 6.33 39.79
N GLY A 21 2.89 6.42 39.19
CA GLY A 21 2.51 5.60 38.05
C GLY A 21 3.37 5.98 36.84
N ALA A 22 4.25 5.09 36.41
CA ALA A 22 4.90 5.19 35.11
C ALA A 22 3.83 4.95 34.03
N THR A 23 3.42 6.01 33.34
CA THR A 23 2.60 5.89 32.14
C THR A 23 3.47 5.36 31.01
N ALA A 24 3.29 4.10 30.64
CA ALA A 24 3.77 3.61 29.35
C ALA A 24 3.14 4.46 28.23
N PRO A 25 3.88 4.84 27.17
CA PRO A 25 3.28 5.53 26.05
C PRO A 25 2.26 4.59 25.40
N ALA A 26 1.01 5.03 25.33
CA ALA A 26 -0.01 4.37 24.54
C ALA A 26 0.46 4.36 23.08
N THR A 27 0.67 3.16 22.54
CA THR A 27 0.67 2.95 21.09
C THR A 27 -0.69 3.42 20.58
N ALA A 28 -0.70 4.53 19.84
CA ALA A 28 -1.88 4.97 19.14
C ALA A 28 -2.17 3.95 18.04
N ASP A 29 -3.01 2.97 18.38
CA ASP A 29 -3.70 2.13 17.41
C ASP A 29 -4.61 3.07 16.60
N HIS A 30 -4.13 3.48 15.44
CA HIS A 30 -4.94 4.19 14.47
C HIS A 30 -5.86 3.13 13.89
N GLY A 31 -6.97 2.88 14.59
CA GLY A 31 -7.92 1.84 14.23
C GLY A 31 -8.29 1.96 12.75
N ALA A 32 -7.75 1.06 11.94
CA ALA A 32 -8.13 0.91 10.55
C ALA A 32 -9.64 0.67 10.52
N ALA A 33 -10.37 1.39 9.69
CA ALA A 33 -11.74 0.98 9.40
C ALA A 33 -11.67 -0.46 8.87
N PRO A 34 -12.51 -1.38 9.36
CA PRO A 34 -12.42 -2.77 8.95
C PRO A 34 -12.65 -2.85 7.44
N HIS A 35 -11.68 -3.45 6.74
CA HIS A 35 -11.77 -3.87 5.34
C HIS A 35 -13.16 -4.46 5.05
N ARG A 36 -13.85 -3.94 4.02
CA ARG A 36 -15.19 -4.45 3.64
C ARG A 36 -15.03 -5.91 3.24
N VAL A 37 -15.64 -6.80 4.02
CA VAL A 37 -15.68 -8.23 3.69
C VAL A 37 -16.48 -8.44 2.41
N ALA A 38 -15.93 -9.24 1.49
CA ALA A 38 -16.58 -9.58 0.23
C ALA A 38 -17.97 -10.18 0.44
N GLY A 39 -18.97 -9.60 -0.23
CA GLY A 39 -20.31 -10.15 -0.34
C GLY A 39 -20.39 -11.23 -1.43
N PRO A 40 -21.34 -12.18 -1.34
CA PRO A 40 -21.47 -13.26 -2.32
C PRO A 40 -21.84 -12.77 -3.73
N GLU A 41 -22.49 -11.62 -3.82
CA GLU A 41 -22.89 -10.99 -5.09
C GLU A 41 -21.81 -10.06 -5.66
N ASP A 42 -20.76 -9.75 -4.89
CA ASP A 42 -19.73 -8.83 -5.35
C ASP A 42 -18.88 -9.46 -6.46
N ARG A 43 -18.57 -8.65 -7.48
CA ARG A 43 -17.47 -8.89 -8.41
C ARG A 43 -16.31 -7.99 -8.02
N LEU A 44 -15.35 -8.54 -7.29
CA LEU A 44 -14.21 -7.81 -6.76
C LEU A 44 -12.95 -8.05 -7.60
N PRO A 45 -11.99 -7.10 -7.58
CA PRO A 45 -10.67 -7.34 -8.10
C PRO A 45 -9.90 -8.39 -7.27
N ASP A 46 -8.79 -8.84 -7.84
CA ASP A 46 -7.74 -9.62 -7.19
C ASP A 46 -6.42 -8.97 -7.59
N LEU A 47 -5.90 -8.06 -6.76
CA LEU A 47 -4.70 -7.30 -7.07
C LEU A 47 -3.46 -8.14 -6.76
N GLN A 48 -2.68 -8.40 -7.79
CA GLN A 48 -1.45 -9.16 -7.67
C GLN A 48 -0.29 -8.33 -8.20
N MET A 49 0.83 -8.34 -7.48
CA MET A 49 2.08 -7.80 -8.02
C MET A 49 2.74 -8.85 -8.90
N GLU A 50 2.94 -8.54 -10.18
CA GLU A 50 3.70 -9.42 -11.08
C GLU A 50 5.18 -9.49 -10.67
N PRO A 51 5.93 -10.54 -11.07
CA PRO A 51 7.36 -10.63 -10.79
C PRO A 51 8.10 -9.35 -11.17
N LEU A 52 8.86 -8.81 -10.21
CA LEU A 52 9.65 -7.60 -10.41
C LEU A 52 10.67 -7.80 -11.53
N SER A 53 10.91 -6.76 -12.33
CA SER A 53 11.75 -6.83 -13.53
C SER A 53 12.59 -5.57 -13.72
N ASP A 54 13.41 -5.52 -14.78
CA ASP A 54 14.27 -4.38 -15.13
C ASP A 54 15.11 -3.79 -13.98
N HIS A 55 15.62 -4.65 -13.12
CA HIS A 55 16.42 -4.25 -11.96
C HIS A 55 17.71 -3.52 -12.38
N ARG A 56 17.97 -2.35 -11.79
CA ARG A 56 19.18 -1.55 -12.06
C ARG A 56 19.68 -0.87 -10.79
N VAL A 57 21.00 -0.86 -10.62
CA VAL A 57 21.65 0.06 -9.69
C VAL A 57 22.07 1.31 -10.47
N GLN A 58 21.65 2.48 -10.00
CA GLN A 58 21.95 3.76 -10.64
C GLN A 58 22.40 4.80 -9.62
N ILE A 59 23.01 5.89 -10.12
CA ILE A 59 23.27 7.08 -9.33
C ILE A 59 22.25 8.16 -9.73
N LEU A 60 21.41 8.57 -8.78
CA LEU A 60 20.42 9.63 -8.93
C LEU A 60 20.76 10.75 -7.95
N GLU A 61 21.07 11.95 -8.46
CA GLU A 61 21.41 13.12 -7.63
C GLU A 61 22.53 12.84 -6.59
N GLY A 62 23.52 12.03 -6.98
CA GLY A 62 24.63 11.63 -6.10
C GLY A 62 24.31 10.48 -5.13
N ARG A 63 23.07 9.99 -5.09
CA ARG A 63 22.65 8.84 -4.28
C ARG A 63 22.66 7.57 -5.11
N ARG A 64 23.07 6.45 -4.51
CA ARG A 64 22.94 5.14 -5.15
C ARG A 64 21.54 4.61 -4.89
N VAL A 65 20.83 4.22 -5.94
CA VAL A 65 19.45 3.74 -5.86
C VAL A 65 19.28 2.41 -6.58
N LEU A 66 18.36 1.59 -6.11
CA LEU A 66 17.83 0.42 -6.81
C LEU A 66 16.55 0.83 -7.54
N ARG A 67 16.52 0.69 -8.87
CA ARG A 67 15.32 0.85 -9.69
C ARG A 67 14.86 -0.50 -10.21
N PHE A 68 13.56 -0.64 -10.47
CA PHE A 68 12.92 -1.85 -10.97
C PHE A 68 11.55 -1.50 -11.54
N THR A 69 11.08 -2.30 -12.49
CA THR A 69 9.71 -2.26 -13.00
C THR A 69 8.82 -3.12 -12.09
N ALA A 70 7.63 -2.63 -11.78
CA ALA A 70 6.62 -3.35 -11.02
C ALA A 70 5.26 -3.20 -11.73
N VAL A 71 4.41 -4.23 -11.68
CA VAL A 71 3.10 -4.20 -12.34
C VAL A 71 2.03 -4.59 -11.33
N ILE A 72 1.00 -3.76 -11.19
CA ILE A 72 -0.21 -4.07 -10.41
C ILE A 72 -1.19 -4.73 -11.38
N ALA A 73 -1.49 -6.01 -11.20
CA ALA A 73 -2.36 -6.80 -12.06
C ALA A 73 -3.72 -7.00 -11.41
N ASN A 74 -4.80 -7.02 -12.20
CA ASN A 74 -6.11 -7.47 -11.73
C ASN A 74 -6.48 -8.83 -12.34
N ARG A 75 -6.59 -9.86 -11.49
CA ARG A 75 -6.96 -11.23 -11.88
C ARG A 75 -8.31 -11.68 -11.30
N GLY A 76 -9.08 -10.73 -10.76
CA GLY A 76 -10.30 -11.01 -10.01
C GLY A 76 -11.52 -11.25 -10.90
N ASP A 77 -12.68 -11.30 -10.26
CA ASP A 77 -13.97 -11.49 -10.93
C ASP A 77 -14.60 -10.15 -11.39
N GLY A 78 -14.04 -9.02 -10.97
CA GLY A 78 -14.50 -7.68 -11.30
C GLY A 78 -13.37 -6.66 -11.43
N ALA A 79 -13.66 -5.54 -12.11
CA ALA A 79 -12.72 -4.45 -12.23
C ALA A 79 -12.43 -3.81 -10.87
N LEU A 80 -11.21 -3.31 -10.68
CA LEU A 80 -10.97 -2.29 -9.68
C LEU A 80 -11.48 -0.96 -10.28
N GLU A 81 -12.65 -0.47 -9.86
CA GLU A 81 -13.14 0.87 -10.24
C GLU A 81 -13.13 1.79 -9.02
N LEU A 82 -12.35 2.87 -9.07
CA LEU A 82 -12.22 3.85 -8.01
C LEU A 82 -12.69 5.22 -8.50
N VAL A 83 -13.61 5.83 -7.77
CA VAL A 83 -14.07 7.19 -8.04
C VAL A 83 -13.61 8.10 -6.91
N GLY A 84 -12.59 8.91 -7.23
CA GLY A 84 -12.18 10.03 -6.39
C GLY A 84 -13.11 11.21 -6.62
N SER A 85 -13.54 11.88 -5.55
CA SER A 85 -14.28 13.13 -5.67
C SER A 85 -13.95 14.15 -4.59
N ARG A 86 -14.13 15.44 -4.92
CA ARG A 86 -14.01 16.57 -3.99
C ARG A 86 -15.08 17.61 -4.25
N THR A 87 -15.51 18.30 -3.20
CA THR A 87 -16.61 19.27 -3.26
C THR A 87 -16.22 20.59 -3.94
N SER A 88 -14.95 20.98 -3.86
CA SER A 88 -14.40 22.19 -4.46
C SER A 88 -12.93 21.99 -4.87
N THR A 89 -12.43 22.88 -5.74
CA THR A 89 -11.03 22.86 -6.19
C THR A 89 -10.04 23.35 -5.12
N SER A 90 -10.55 23.96 -4.04
CA SER A 90 -9.76 24.27 -2.83
C SER A 90 -9.54 23.06 -1.92
N THR A 91 -10.22 21.94 -2.17
CA THR A 91 -9.99 20.70 -1.42
C THR A 91 -8.87 19.93 -2.12
N GLU A 92 -7.73 19.78 -1.45
CA GLU A 92 -6.52 19.18 -2.05
C GLU A 92 -6.67 17.68 -2.32
N LYS A 93 -7.34 16.98 -1.40
CA LYS A 93 -7.54 15.52 -1.46
C LYS A 93 -8.94 15.18 -1.94
N MET A 94 -9.04 14.18 -2.80
CA MET A 94 -10.31 13.52 -3.12
C MET A 94 -10.55 12.36 -2.15
N SER A 95 -11.78 12.26 -1.65
CA SER A 95 -12.25 11.02 -1.02
C SER A 95 -12.56 10.00 -2.10
N VAL A 96 -12.23 8.73 -1.84
CA VAL A 96 -12.41 7.65 -2.81
C VAL A 96 -13.57 6.76 -2.38
N VAL A 97 -14.37 6.36 -3.36
CA VAL A 97 -15.28 5.22 -3.24
C VAL A 97 -14.84 4.15 -4.23
N GLN A 98 -14.95 2.89 -3.83
CA GLN A 98 -14.83 1.76 -4.75
C GLN A 98 -16.21 1.44 -5.32
N ARG A 99 -16.30 1.30 -6.64
CA ARG A 99 -17.52 0.85 -7.31
C ARG A 99 -17.42 -0.62 -7.64
N ILE A 100 -18.41 -1.37 -7.21
CA ILE A 100 -18.40 -2.83 -7.26
C ILE A 100 -19.62 -3.30 -8.03
N ASP A 101 -19.39 -3.92 -9.19
CA ASP A 101 -20.44 -4.58 -9.95
C ASP A 101 -20.99 -5.79 -9.18
N GLN A 102 -22.29 -6.02 -9.30
CA GLN A 102 -22.98 -7.13 -8.64
C GLN A 102 -23.32 -8.23 -9.65
N ARG A 103 -23.21 -9.50 -9.25
CA ARG A 103 -23.56 -10.67 -10.10
C ARG A 103 -25.02 -10.66 -10.54
N GLY A 104 -25.94 -10.23 -9.66
CA GLY A 104 -27.35 -9.99 -9.98
C GLY A 104 -27.62 -8.75 -10.84
N GLY A 105 -26.59 -7.99 -11.22
CA GLY A 105 -26.68 -6.74 -11.96
C GLY A 105 -26.76 -5.50 -11.06
N GLY A 106 -26.33 -4.36 -11.59
CA GLY A 106 -26.20 -3.11 -10.84
C GLY A 106 -24.82 -2.93 -10.20
N ARG A 107 -24.65 -1.80 -9.49
CA ARG A 107 -23.40 -1.42 -8.82
C ARG A 107 -23.65 -0.91 -7.42
N GLU A 108 -22.73 -1.23 -6.53
CA GLU A 108 -22.61 -0.60 -5.21
C GLU A 108 -21.45 0.40 -5.21
N SER A 109 -21.61 1.50 -4.49
CA SER A 109 -20.51 2.44 -4.18
C SER A 109 -20.16 2.32 -2.71
N VAL A 110 -18.97 1.80 -2.45
CA VAL A 110 -18.44 1.52 -1.12
C VAL A 110 -17.45 2.62 -0.73
N PRO A 111 -17.68 3.35 0.38
CA PRO A 111 -16.69 4.28 0.91
C PRO A 111 -15.41 3.56 1.33
N THR A 112 -14.25 4.15 1.03
CA THR A 112 -12.94 3.67 1.51
C THR A 112 -12.24 4.76 2.32
N GLU A 113 -11.16 4.39 3.01
CA GLU A 113 -10.25 5.37 3.62
C GLU A 113 -9.16 5.86 2.64
N ALA A 114 -9.18 5.38 1.39
CA ALA A 114 -8.25 5.80 0.37
C ALA A 114 -8.53 7.24 -0.08
N VAL A 115 -7.46 7.90 -0.53
CA VAL A 115 -7.51 9.28 -1.03
C VAL A 115 -6.76 9.38 -2.34
N MET A 116 -7.19 10.32 -3.19
CA MET A 116 -6.42 10.74 -4.35
C MET A 116 -5.89 12.16 -4.18
N THR A 117 -4.66 12.40 -4.65
CA THR A 117 -4.01 13.72 -4.66
C THR A 117 -3.54 14.05 -6.06
N TYR A 118 -3.55 15.33 -6.43
CA TYR A 118 -2.97 15.77 -7.68
C TYR A 118 -1.44 15.83 -7.55
N ALA A 119 -0.73 15.05 -8.35
CA ALA A 119 0.72 15.00 -8.30
C ALA A 119 1.32 16.19 -9.06
N VAL A 120 2.10 17.02 -8.36
CA VAL A 120 2.78 18.20 -8.92
C VAL A 120 4.29 18.04 -8.93
N ASP A 121 4.85 17.34 -7.95
CA ASP A 121 6.30 17.25 -7.73
C ASP A 121 6.96 16.07 -8.45
N ASP A 122 6.16 15.15 -9.02
CA ASP A 122 6.63 13.92 -9.66
C ASP A 122 6.70 13.98 -11.19
N ASN A 123 6.43 15.16 -11.77
CA ASN A 123 6.39 15.41 -13.21
C ASN A 123 5.30 14.64 -13.99
N HIS A 124 4.30 14.05 -13.31
CA HIS A 124 3.21 13.34 -13.98
C HIS A 124 1.93 14.17 -14.11
N SER A 125 1.78 15.28 -13.36
CA SER A 125 0.70 16.27 -13.52
C SER A 125 -0.70 15.65 -13.65
N HIS A 126 -1.01 14.62 -12.86
CA HIS A 126 -2.30 13.94 -12.87
C HIS A 126 -2.68 13.43 -11.48
N TRP A 127 -3.91 12.93 -11.30
CA TRP A 127 -4.37 12.45 -10.00
C TRP A 127 -3.82 11.07 -9.67
N HIS A 128 -3.39 10.87 -8.42
CA HIS A 128 -2.84 9.61 -7.94
C HIS A 128 -3.63 9.05 -6.77
N LEU A 129 -3.97 7.77 -6.82
CA LEU A 129 -4.32 7.00 -5.63
C LEU A 129 -3.11 6.89 -4.71
N GLN A 130 -3.31 7.28 -3.46
CA GLN A 130 -2.31 7.16 -2.42
C GLN A 130 -2.28 5.74 -1.87
N HIS A 131 -1.07 5.19 -1.67
CA HIS A 131 -0.86 3.85 -1.13
C HIS A 131 -1.47 2.71 -1.96
N ALA A 132 -1.53 2.83 -3.29
CA ALA A 132 -1.97 1.73 -4.16
C ALA A 132 -0.99 0.53 -4.14
N ALA A 133 0.31 0.82 -3.99
CA ALA A 133 1.33 -0.19 -3.73
C ALA A 133 2.45 0.39 -2.82
N GLU A 134 3.17 -0.51 -2.15
CA GLU A 134 4.41 -0.20 -1.44
C GLU A 134 5.54 -1.07 -1.96
N TYR A 135 6.71 -0.48 -2.16
CA TYR A 135 7.92 -1.21 -2.50
C TYR A 135 8.94 -1.07 -1.38
N SER A 136 9.48 -2.20 -0.93
CA SER A 136 10.34 -2.24 0.23
C SER A 136 11.57 -3.13 0.01
N LEU A 137 12.66 -2.78 0.68
CA LEU A 137 13.89 -3.56 0.71
C LEU A 137 14.19 -3.93 2.16
N ARG A 138 14.02 -5.20 2.52
CA ARG A 138 14.44 -5.68 3.84
C ARG A 138 15.95 -5.86 3.89
N VAL A 139 16.54 -5.25 4.92
CA VAL A 139 17.96 -5.25 5.17
C VAL A 139 18.26 -6.13 6.39
N PRO A 140 19.12 -7.17 6.26
CA PRO A 140 19.47 -8.01 7.40
C PRO A 140 20.04 -7.18 8.56
N GLY A 141 19.40 -7.28 9.73
CA GLY A 141 19.80 -6.58 10.95
C GLY A 141 19.22 -5.18 11.11
N GLU A 142 18.47 -4.66 10.14
CA GLU A 142 17.62 -3.47 10.32
C GLU A 142 16.20 -3.90 10.76
N GLU A 143 15.61 -3.16 11.69
CA GLU A 143 14.25 -3.42 12.19
C GLU A 143 13.17 -3.07 11.15
N HIS A 144 13.40 -1.99 10.39
CA HIS A 144 12.45 -1.45 9.42
C HIS A 144 13.00 -1.60 8.01
N PRO A 145 12.17 -1.97 7.02
CA PRO A 145 12.61 -2.00 5.63
C PRO A 145 12.84 -0.58 5.10
N ARG A 146 13.62 -0.49 4.03
CA ARG A 146 13.71 0.75 3.26
C ARG A 146 12.58 0.82 2.25
N VAL A 147 11.82 1.90 2.25
CA VAL A 147 10.64 2.06 1.37
C VAL A 147 11.00 2.95 0.17
N ALA A 148 10.43 2.66 -0.99
CA ALA A 148 10.64 3.44 -2.20
C ALA A 148 10.07 4.85 -2.11
N HIS A 149 10.66 5.77 -2.87
CA HIS A 149 10.24 7.17 -2.95
C HIS A 149 9.05 7.36 -3.92
N LYS A 150 7.91 6.71 -3.68
CA LYS A 150 6.74 6.80 -4.57
C LYS A 150 5.64 7.65 -3.93
N GLU A 151 5.19 8.70 -4.64
CA GLU A 151 4.17 9.63 -4.15
C GLU A 151 2.74 9.15 -4.42
N GLY A 152 2.54 8.18 -5.31
CA GLY A 152 1.21 7.68 -5.66
C GLY A 152 1.17 6.97 -7.02
N PHE A 153 -0.03 6.56 -7.42
CA PHE A 153 -0.28 5.70 -8.57
C PHE A 153 -1.48 6.18 -9.40
N CYS A 154 -1.33 6.22 -10.71
CA CYS A 154 -2.41 6.46 -11.67
C CYS A 154 -2.84 5.11 -12.23
N LEU A 155 -3.97 4.57 -11.77
CA LEU A 155 -4.39 3.22 -12.15
C LEU A 155 -5.14 3.23 -13.48
N ILE A 156 -4.55 2.57 -14.49
CA ILE A 156 -5.07 2.47 -15.86
C ILE A 156 -4.89 1.07 -16.46
N ASP A 157 -5.57 0.82 -17.59
CA ASP A 157 -5.47 -0.38 -18.40
C ASP A 157 -4.36 -0.25 -19.46
N ASP A 158 -3.10 -0.42 -19.06
CA ASP A 158 -1.95 -0.22 -19.97
C ASP A 158 -1.45 -1.53 -20.60
N GLU A 159 -1.32 -2.61 -19.82
CA GLU A 159 -0.85 -3.90 -20.31
C GLU A 159 -1.90 -5.00 -20.15
N ARG A 160 -2.11 -5.80 -21.21
CA ARG A 160 -2.95 -7.00 -21.13
C ARG A 160 -2.16 -8.18 -20.59
N LEU A 161 -2.65 -8.80 -19.51
CA LEU A 161 -1.94 -9.88 -18.84
C LEU A 161 -1.83 -11.14 -19.71
N PRO A 162 -0.71 -11.90 -19.62
CA PRO A 162 -0.59 -13.21 -20.23
C PRO A 162 -1.71 -14.16 -19.77
N GLY A 163 -2.28 -14.91 -20.72
CA GLY A 163 -3.40 -15.83 -20.45
C GLY A 163 -4.78 -15.17 -20.43
N ALA A 164 -4.86 -13.84 -20.39
CA ALA A 164 -6.12 -13.09 -20.45
C ALA A 164 -6.70 -13.05 -21.89
N SER A 165 -5.93 -13.45 -22.90
CA SER A 165 -6.29 -13.43 -24.32
C SER A 165 -7.11 -14.63 -24.82
N SER A 166 -7.32 -15.67 -23.99
CA SER A 166 -8.07 -16.87 -24.38
C SER A 166 -9.45 -16.94 -23.72
N GLY A 167 -10.36 -16.06 -24.15
CA GLY A 167 -11.82 -16.19 -23.92
C GLY A 167 -12.30 -15.95 -22.49
N GLU A 168 -13.28 -15.05 -22.35
CA GLU A 168 -14.08 -14.79 -21.14
C GLU A 168 -13.35 -14.19 -19.91
N ALA A 169 -12.02 -14.29 -19.79
CA ALA A 169 -11.31 -13.85 -18.58
C ALA A 169 -10.73 -12.43 -18.61
N ALA A 170 -10.73 -11.71 -19.74
CA ALA A 170 -10.31 -10.31 -19.75
C ALA A 170 -11.39 -9.41 -20.32
N GLU A 171 -11.71 -8.37 -19.59
CA GLU A 171 -12.63 -7.32 -20.03
C GLU A 171 -11.89 -6.38 -21.01
N PRO A 172 -12.62 -5.62 -21.86
CA PRO A 172 -12.03 -4.53 -22.63
C PRO A 172 -11.33 -3.52 -21.71
N ALA A 173 -10.30 -2.83 -22.22
CA ALA A 173 -9.78 -1.66 -21.51
C ALA A 173 -10.88 -0.60 -21.37
N VAL A 174 -11.00 -0.05 -20.16
CA VAL A 174 -11.98 0.96 -19.77
C VAL A 174 -11.28 2.19 -19.19
N TYR A 175 -10.18 2.01 -18.47
CA TYR A 175 -9.50 3.08 -17.73
C TYR A 175 -8.26 3.54 -18.51
N ASP A 176 -8.28 4.75 -19.07
CA ASP A 176 -7.26 5.22 -20.01
C ASP A 176 -6.48 6.47 -19.55
N GLY A 177 -6.76 6.98 -18.33
CA GLY A 177 -6.03 8.12 -17.80
C GLY A 177 -6.48 8.56 -16.42
N CYS A 178 -5.75 9.54 -15.88
CA CYS A 178 -5.95 10.08 -14.55
C CYS A 178 -6.13 11.61 -14.54
N GLU A 179 -6.78 12.13 -15.58
CA GLU A 179 -7.14 13.54 -15.74
C GLU A 179 -5.89 14.45 -15.76
N GLU A 180 -4.97 14.13 -16.67
CA GLU A 180 -3.68 14.81 -16.83
C GLU A 180 -3.83 16.29 -17.20
N GLY A 181 -3.13 17.16 -16.46
CA GLY A 181 -3.16 18.60 -16.63
C GLY A 181 -4.42 19.28 -16.09
N LEU A 182 -5.38 18.53 -15.52
CA LEU A 182 -6.70 19.03 -15.16
C LEU A 182 -6.80 19.28 -13.65
N THR A 183 -6.15 20.35 -13.18
CA THR A 183 -6.15 20.75 -11.76
C THR A 183 -7.52 21.17 -11.23
N GLU A 184 -8.47 21.52 -12.10
CA GLU A 184 -9.84 21.90 -11.73
C GLU A 184 -10.79 20.70 -11.60
N THR A 185 -10.31 19.48 -11.90
CA THR A 185 -11.12 18.26 -11.84
C THR A 185 -11.66 18.02 -10.44
N ARG A 186 -12.96 17.73 -10.34
CA ARG A 186 -13.66 17.47 -9.07
C ARG A 186 -14.05 16.00 -8.89
N SER A 187 -13.94 15.20 -9.94
CA SER A 187 -14.17 13.77 -9.91
C SER A 187 -13.24 13.10 -10.90
N VAL A 188 -12.59 12.02 -10.49
CA VAL A 188 -11.68 11.22 -11.33
C VAL A 188 -12.13 9.77 -11.19
N THR A 189 -12.16 9.03 -12.30
CA THR A 189 -12.30 7.57 -12.25
C THR A 189 -10.98 6.95 -12.66
N GLN A 190 -10.46 6.04 -11.86
CA GLN A 190 -9.26 5.25 -12.15
C GLN A 190 -9.60 3.78 -11.93
N GLY A 191 -8.81 2.89 -12.51
CA GLY A 191 -9.07 1.47 -12.33
C GLY A 191 -8.16 0.55 -13.11
N ILE A 192 -8.36 -0.74 -12.86
CA ILE A 192 -7.73 -1.83 -13.61
C ILE A 192 -8.82 -2.86 -13.92
N SER A 193 -9.11 -3.01 -15.20
CA SER A 193 -10.06 -3.98 -15.73
C SER A 193 -9.56 -5.42 -15.50
N VAL A 194 -10.48 -6.37 -15.44
CA VAL A 194 -10.11 -7.79 -15.26
C VAL A 194 -9.21 -8.22 -16.41
N GLY A 195 -8.07 -8.83 -16.08
CA GLY A 195 -7.10 -9.32 -17.06
C GLY A 195 -6.12 -8.24 -17.58
N TRP A 196 -6.14 -7.05 -16.99
CA TRP A 196 -5.19 -5.97 -17.25
C TRP A 196 -4.22 -5.76 -16.09
N GLY A 197 -3.10 -5.12 -16.38
CA GLY A 197 -2.14 -4.65 -15.40
C GLY A 197 -1.65 -3.24 -15.74
N ASP A 198 -1.22 -2.55 -14.69
CA ASP A 198 -0.69 -1.19 -14.72
C ASP A 198 0.82 -1.24 -14.40
N PRO A 199 1.70 -1.16 -15.41
CA PRO A 199 3.14 -1.24 -15.25
C PRO A 199 3.75 0.12 -14.88
N TYR A 200 4.52 0.13 -13.80
CA TYR A 200 5.37 1.25 -13.40
C TYR A 200 6.82 0.92 -13.75
N SER A 201 7.26 1.40 -14.92
CA SER A 201 8.61 1.14 -15.43
C SER A 201 9.70 1.75 -14.53
N PHE A 202 10.86 1.09 -14.51
CA PHE A 202 11.99 1.48 -13.65
C PHE A 202 12.40 2.96 -13.76
N ASP A 203 12.16 3.63 -14.90
CA ASP A 203 12.54 5.01 -15.18
C ASP A 203 11.50 6.06 -14.76
N VAL A 204 10.27 5.65 -14.43
CA VAL A 204 9.23 6.52 -13.87
C VAL A 204 9.70 7.18 -12.58
N TRP A 205 9.28 8.42 -12.35
CA TRP A 205 9.68 9.17 -11.17
C TRP A 205 9.28 8.42 -9.88
N GLY A 206 10.16 8.49 -8.89
CA GLY A 206 9.93 7.84 -7.59
C GLY A 206 10.05 6.31 -7.58
N GLN A 207 10.25 5.68 -8.75
CA GLN A 207 10.38 4.24 -8.90
C GLN A 207 11.78 3.74 -8.48
N TRP A 208 12.17 3.98 -7.23
CA TRP A 208 13.49 3.63 -6.71
C TRP A 208 13.56 3.55 -5.17
N ILE A 209 14.50 2.73 -4.66
CA ILE A 209 14.84 2.60 -3.23
C ILE A 209 16.27 3.09 -2.99
N ASP A 210 16.49 3.89 -1.93
CA ASP A 210 17.82 4.40 -1.56
C ASP A 210 18.72 3.30 -0.98
N LEU A 211 19.90 3.10 -1.58
CA LEU A 211 20.91 2.14 -1.14
C LEU A 211 22.03 2.77 -0.30
N THR A 212 21.90 4.05 0.06
CA THR A 212 22.93 4.78 0.82
C THR A 212 23.20 4.12 2.16
N GLY A 213 24.46 3.86 2.47
CA GLY A 213 24.89 3.23 3.72
C GLY A 213 24.71 1.70 3.79
N LEU A 214 24.16 1.06 2.75
CA LEU A 214 24.11 -0.41 2.71
C LEU A 214 25.49 -1.02 2.51
N SER A 215 25.70 -2.20 3.12
CA SER A 215 26.91 -3.00 2.92
C SER A 215 26.88 -3.66 1.55
N LEU A 216 27.80 -3.29 0.67
CA LEU A 216 27.88 -3.84 -0.68
C LEU A 216 29.25 -4.51 -0.93
N PRO A 217 29.30 -5.70 -1.57
CA PRO A 217 28.16 -6.48 -2.06
C PRO A 217 27.33 -7.13 -0.94
N GLY A 218 26.04 -7.39 -1.18
CA GLY A 218 25.15 -7.98 -0.19
C GLY A 218 23.83 -8.47 -0.77
N ARG A 219 23.18 -9.40 -0.06
CA ARG A 219 21.87 -9.94 -0.42
C ARG A 219 20.76 -9.29 0.39
N TYR A 220 19.71 -8.88 -0.31
CA TYR A 220 18.59 -8.14 0.24
C TYR A 220 17.29 -8.70 -0.33
N CYS A 221 16.23 -8.62 0.46
CA CYS A 221 14.92 -9.00 -0.02
C CYS A 221 14.19 -7.76 -0.55
N LEU A 222 13.92 -7.74 -1.85
CA LEU A 222 13.08 -6.74 -2.49
C LEU A 222 11.64 -7.23 -2.52
N GLU A 223 10.69 -6.40 -2.11
CA GLU A 223 9.27 -6.75 -2.07
C GLU A 223 8.43 -5.64 -2.69
N ALA A 224 7.31 -6.04 -3.29
CA ALA A 224 6.25 -5.14 -3.69
C ALA A 224 4.92 -5.71 -3.25
N THR A 225 4.08 -4.85 -2.67
CA THR A 225 2.76 -5.21 -2.15
C THR A 225 1.71 -4.27 -2.71
N ALA A 226 0.70 -4.80 -3.39
CA ALA A 226 -0.50 -4.06 -3.76
C ALA A 226 -1.41 -3.85 -2.53
N ASP A 227 -2.10 -2.71 -2.47
CA ASP A 227 -2.95 -2.31 -1.33
C ASP A 227 -2.38 -2.68 0.05
N PRO A 228 -1.15 -2.21 0.40
CA PRO A 228 -0.45 -2.60 1.62
C PRO A 228 -1.20 -2.23 2.91
N ARG A 229 -2.24 -1.39 2.81
CA ARG A 229 -3.06 -0.94 3.93
C ARG A 229 -4.44 -1.61 3.97
N GLY A 230 -4.78 -2.46 3.01
CA GLY A 230 -6.09 -3.13 2.94
C GLY A 230 -7.26 -2.15 2.83
N LEU A 231 -7.10 -1.08 2.06
CA LEU A 231 -8.10 -0.03 1.88
C LEU A 231 -9.18 -0.40 0.85
N LEU A 232 -8.91 -1.40 0.01
CA LEU A 232 -9.72 -1.81 -1.12
C LEU A 232 -10.32 -3.18 -0.85
N ALA A 233 -11.56 -3.40 -1.31
CA ALA A 233 -12.18 -4.72 -1.23
C ALA A 233 -11.68 -5.59 -2.39
N GLU A 234 -11.13 -6.76 -2.04
CA GLU A 234 -10.56 -7.73 -2.96
C GLU A 234 -11.10 -9.15 -2.71
N THR A 235 -10.96 -10.03 -3.69
CA THR A 235 -11.32 -11.46 -3.54
C THR A 235 -10.32 -12.24 -2.68
N ASP A 236 -9.04 -11.91 -2.78
CA ASP A 236 -7.94 -12.45 -1.98
C ASP A 236 -6.96 -11.31 -1.71
N THR A 237 -6.52 -11.16 -0.47
CA THR A 237 -5.49 -10.18 -0.08
C THR A 237 -4.19 -10.87 0.34
N GLY A 238 -4.17 -12.21 0.37
CA GLY A 238 -3.02 -13.02 0.76
C GLY A 238 -1.98 -13.20 -0.35
N ASN A 239 -2.28 -12.74 -1.56
CA ASN A 239 -1.47 -12.85 -2.78
C ASN A 239 -1.02 -11.47 -3.33
N ASN A 240 -1.28 -10.37 -2.61
CA ASN A 240 -0.91 -9.01 -3.03
C ASN A 240 0.61 -8.77 -3.08
N THR A 241 1.41 -9.61 -2.43
CA THR A 241 2.87 -9.42 -2.30
C THR A 241 3.65 -10.34 -3.23
N THR A 242 4.60 -9.76 -3.95
CA THR A 242 5.68 -10.46 -4.65
C THR A 242 7.03 -10.11 -4.04
N SER A 243 8.03 -10.98 -4.20
CA SER A 243 9.37 -10.73 -3.66
C SER A 243 10.46 -11.24 -4.60
N ALA A 244 11.67 -10.75 -4.39
CA ALA A 244 12.87 -11.21 -5.07
C ALA A 244 14.07 -11.10 -4.12
N LEU A 245 14.82 -12.18 -3.97
CA LEU A 245 16.13 -12.11 -3.33
C LEU A 245 17.11 -11.54 -4.35
N VAL A 246 17.68 -10.37 -4.04
CA VAL A 246 18.60 -9.65 -4.93
C VAL A 246 20.01 -9.60 -4.34
N ASP A 247 21.00 -9.88 -5.17
CA ASP A 247 22.42 -9.68 -4.87
C ASP A 247 22.85 -8.34 -5.47
N LEU A 248 23.13 -7.37 -4.60
CA LEU A 248 23.48 -6.00 -4.95
C LEU A 248 24.99 -5.80 -4.86
N THR A 249 25.57 -5.19 -5.89
CA THR A 249 26.93 -4.65 -5.90
C THR A 249 26.90 -3.12 -5.99
N SER A 250 28.07 -2.48 -6.02
CA SER A 250 28.15 -1.02 -6.15
C SER A 250 27.58 -0.48 -7.47
N ASN A 251 27.44 -1.32 -8.50
CA ASN A 251 27.04 -0.94 -9.85
C ASN A 251 26.12 -1.95 -10.54
N GLY A 252 25.62 -2.95 -9.82
CA GLY A 252 24.86 -4.04 -10.40
C GLY A 252 23.90 -4.68 -9.42
N VAL A 253 22.90 -5.36 -9.99
CA VAL A 253 21.91 -6.13 -9.28
C VAL A 253 21.69 -7.42 -10.04
N LYS A 254 21.59 -8.53 -9.31
CA LYS A 254 21.21 -9.83 -9.84
C LYS A 254 20.09 -10.41 -8.99
N VAL A 255 18.99 -10.80 -9.61
CA VAL A 255 17.98 -11.63 -8.96
C VAL A 255 18.58 -13.03 -8.78
N VAL A 256 18.66 -13.49 -7.54
CA VAL A 256 19.18 -14.82 -7.21
C VAL A 256 18.06 -15.84 -6.95
N ASP A 257 16.90 -15.37 -6.51
CA ASP A 257 15.69 -16.17 -6.31
C ASP A 257 14.45 -15.26 -6.48
N THR A 258 13.33 -15.83 -6.94
CA THR A 258 12.04 -15.13 -7.06
C THR A 258 11.25 -15.15 -5.75
N ARG A 259 11.88 -15.58 -4.66
CA ARG A 259 11.37 -15.47 -3.30
C ARG A 259 12.48 -15.11 -2.34
N CYS A 260 12.10 -14.35 -1.33
CA CYS A 260 12.82 -14.31 -0.07
C CYS A 260 12.33 -15.46 0.83
#